data_AF-A0A367ES65-F1
#
_entry.id   AF-A0A367ES65-F1
#
_cell.length_a   1.000
_cell.length_b   1.000
_cell.length_c   1.000
_cell.angle_alpha   90.00
_cell.angle_beta   90.00
_cell.angle_gamma   90.00
#
_symmetry.space_group_name_H-M   'P 1'
#
loop_
_entity.id
_entity.type
_entity.pdbx_description
1 polymer ?
#
loop_
_entity_poly.entity_id
_entity_poly.type
_entity_poly.pdbx_seq_one_letter_code
_entity_poly.pdbx_strand_id
1 'polypeptide(L)'
;MSRRVAALVTAALALLGGLALFTAPAQARSTAVVEMVASPLSLGDYCAAKVEITSMIGFYNGSLSCYRRSGSGLAYVGSGSPAAACAYFAPTYTYIGHAQGVSQALVCRYSV
;
A
#
# COMPACT_ATOMS: atom_id res chain seq x y z
N MET A 1 -70.72 -20.83 12.57
CA MET A 1 -69.61 -20.43 11.67
C MET A 1 -69.23 -18.99 12.04
N SER A 2 -68.56 -18.75 13.16
CA SER A 2 -67.15 -19.01 13.48
C SER A 2 -66.17 -18.06 12.77
N ARG A 3 -65.65 -17.09 13.55
CA ARG A 3 -64.44 -16.27 13.32
C ARG A 3 -64.60 -15.23 12.20
N ARG A 4 -64.46 -13.94 12.45
CA ARG A 4 -63.16 -13.27 12.62
C ARG A 4 -63.35 -11.89 13.28
N VAL A 5 -63.75 -11.89 14.54
CA VAL A 5 -63.44 -10.79 15.47
C VAL A 5 -62.00 -11.01 15.92
N ALA A 6 -61.02 -10.33 15.31
CA ALA A 6 -59.65 -10.13 15.83
C ALA A 6 -58.70 -9.60 14.75
N ALA A 7 -59.02 -8.48 14.09
CA ALA A 7 -58.12 -7.86 13.11
C ALA A 7 -57.69 -6.43 13.50
N LEU A 8 -57.85 -6.03 14.76
CA LEU A 8 -57.62 -4.64 15.20
C LEU A 8 -56.79 -4.50 16.49
N VAL A 9 -56.08 -5.54 16.95
CA VAL A 9 -55.30 -5.47 18.21
C VAL A 9 -53.79 -5.73 18.04
N THR A 10 -53.30 -6.12 16.85
CA THR A 10 -51.87 -6.39 16.63
C THR A 10 -51.08 -5.19 16.09
N ALA A 11 -51.49 -3.95 16.41
CA ALA A 11 -50.79 -2.73 16.02
C ALA A 11 -49.95 -2.09 17.17
N ALA A 12 -49.91 -2.69 18.36
CA ALA A 12 -49.35 -2.04 19.55
C ALA A 12 -48.14 -2.72 20.22
N LEU A 13 -47.59 -3.79 19.64
CA LEU A 13 -46.48 -4.56 20.25
C LEU A 13 -45.20 -4.63 19.40
N ALA A 14 -45.12 -3.90 18.29
CA ALA A 14 -43.94 -3.88 17.42
C ALA A 14 -42.87 -2.84 17.82
N LEU A 15 -43.02 -2.14 18.94
CA LEU A 15 -42.19 -0.98 19.29
C LEU A 15 -41.29 -1.13 20.53
N LEU A 16 -41.20 -2.32 21.15
CA LEU A 16 -40.52 -2.48 22.45
C LEU A 16 -39.54 -3.66 22.56
N GLY A 17 -39.15 -4.31 21.45
CA GLY A 17 -38.45 -5.60 21.48
C GLY A 17 -37.12 -5.71 20.73
N GLY A 18 -36.35 -4.63 20.58
CA GLY A 18 -35.12 -4.63 19.77
C GLY A 18 -33.94 -3.84 20.35
N LEU A 19 -33.89 -3.64 21.66
CA LEU A 19 -32.67 -3.21 22.37
C LEU A 19 -31.82 -4.43 22.68
N ALA A 20 -31.20 -5.03 21.67
CA ALA A 20 -30.17 -6.04 21.90
C ALA A 20 -29.17 -6.02 20.75
N LEU A 21 -27.91 -5.89 21.15
CA LEU A 21 -26.70 -6.04 20.35
C LEU A 21 -26.38 -4.82 19.48
N PHE A 22 -25.86 -3.81 20.17
CA PHE A 22 -24.62 -3.16 19.74
C PHE A 22 -23.57 -4.26 19.47
N THR A 23 -23.66 -4.95 18.33
CA THR A 23 -22.45 -5.45 17.71
C THR A 23 -21.70 -4.20 17.29
N ALA A 24 -20.76 -3.79 18.14
CA ALA A 24 -19.75 -2.81 17.80
C ALA A 24 -19.35 -3.03 16.33
N PRO A 25 -19.16 -1.97 15.53
CA PRO A 25 -18.43 -2.19 14.30
C PRO A 25 -17.16 -2.88 14.76
N ALA A 26 -16.93 -4.12 14.32
CA ALA A 26 -15.60 -4.68 14.33
C ALA A 26 -14.79 -3.59 13.67
N GLN A 27 -14.01 -2.86 14.48
CA GLN A 27 -13.14 -1.82 14.00
C GLN A 27 -12.22 -2.59 13.08
N ALA A 28 -12.57 -2.62 11.79
CA ALA A 28 -11.66 -2.97 10.74
C ALA A 28 -10.47 -2.10 11.07
N ARG A 29 -9.44 -2.75 11.61
CA ARG A 29 -8.20 -2.12 11.99
C ARG A 29 -7.64 -1.66 10.66
N SER A 30 -8.04 -0.45 10.27
CA SER A 30 -7.75 0.12 8.97
C SER A 30 -6.23 0.25 8.99
N THR A 31 -5.58 -0.68 8.31
CA THR A 31 -4.13 -0.67 8.17
C THR A 31 -3.85 0.60 7.38
N ALA A 32 -3.23 1.58 8.05
CA ALA A 32 -2.95 2.84 7.40
C ALA A 32 -1.97 2.54 6.25
N VAL A 33 -2.43 2.79 5.02
CA VAL A 33 -1.59 2.63 3.84
C VAL A 33 -0.78 3.91 3.67
N VAL A 34 0.53 3.77 3.73
CA VAL A 34 1.47 4.88 3.53
C VAL A 34 2.15 4.68 2.19
N GLU A 35 2.21 5.75 1.40
CA GLU A 35 2.95 5.78 0.14
C GLU A 35 4.23 6.60 0.30
N MET A 36 5.34 6.06 -0.19
CA MET A 36 6.63 6.74 -0.23
C MET A 36 7.15 6.75 -1.66
N VAL A 37 7.57 7.91 -2.13
CA VAL A 37 8.14 8.07 -3.47
C VAL A 37 9.66 8.06 -3.37
N ALA A 38 10.29 7.03 -3.91
CA ALA A 38 11.74 6.96 -4.08
C ALA A 38 12.12 7.56 -5.44
N SER A 39 12.76 8.73 -5.38
CA SER A 39 13.29 9.43 -6.56
C SER A 39 14.43 8.64 -7.21
N PRO A 40 14.83 8.97 -8.46
CA PRO A 40 15.97 8.30 -9.09
C PRO A 40 17.28 8.37 -8.31
N LEU A 41 17.49 9.44 -7.54
CA LEU A 41 18.65 9.58 -6.66
C LEU A 41 18.56 8.67 -5.44
N SER A 42 17.41 8.61 -4.79
CA SER A 42 17.17 7.69 -3.65
C SER A 42 17.33 6.23 -4.08
N LEU A 43 16.83 5.88 -5.29
CA LEU A 43 17.07 4.58 -5.90
C LEU A 43 18.55 4.32 -6.18
N GLY A 44 19.32 5.38 -6.46
CA GLY A 44 20.77 5.35 -6.54
C GLY A 44 21.42 4.84 -5.25
N ASP A 45 20.97 5.28 -4.08
CA ASP A 45 21.48 4.82 -2.78
C ASP A 45 21.25 3.31 -2.57
N TYR A 46 20.05 2.83 -2.91
CA TYR A 46 19.75 1.39 -2.89
C TYR A 46 20.65 0.62 -3.88
N CYS A 47 20.78 1.11 -5.11
CA CYS A 47 21.62 0.51 -6.13
C CYS A 47 23.10 0.44 -5.70
N ALA A 48 23.60 1.50 -5.06
CA ALA A 48 24.95 1.53 -4.49
C ALA A 48 25.11 0.48 -3.38
N ALA A 49 24.10 0.37 -2.50
CA ALA A 49 24.15 -0.56 -1.38
C ALA A 49 23.97 -2.04 -1.76
N LYS A 50 23.25 -2.34 -2.86
CA LYS A 50 22.77 -3.71 -3.15
C LYS A 50 23.12 -4.26 -4.52
N VAL A 51 23.55 -3.42 -5.46
CA VAL A 51 23.84 -3.86 -6.85
C VAL A 51 25.30 -3.60 -7.18
N GLU A 52 25.73 -2.34 -7.18
CA GLU A 52 27.09 -1.94 -7.56
C GLU A 52 27.44 -0.64 -6.84
N ILE A 53 28.51 -0.62 -6.06
CA ILE A 53 28.86 0.48 -5.13
C ILE A 53 29.05 1.83 -5.82
N THR A 54 29.40 1.82 -7.11
CA THR A 54 29.58 3.03 -7.93
C THR A 54 28.28 3.55 -8.54
N SER A 55 27.15 2.88 -8.31
CA SER A 55 25.82 3.34 -8.75
C SER A 55 25.46 4.66 -8.08
N MET A 56 24.78 5.51 -8.84
CA MET A 56 24.41 6.87 -8.39
C MET A 56 22.94 7.16 -8.67
N ILE A 57 22.34 6.44 -9.61
CA ILE A 57 20.98 6.65 -10.07
C ILE A 57 20.32 5.30 -10.31
N GLY A 58 19.09 5.15 -9.87
CA GLY A 58 18.21 4.06 -10.26
C GLY A 58 16.97 4.59 -10.97
N PHE A 59 16.50 3.89 -12.00
CA PHE A 59 15.25 4.21 -12.67
C PHE A 59 14.29 3.04 -12.58
N TYR A 60 13.03 3.33 -12.27
CA TYR A 60 11.96 2.34 -12.28
C TYR A 60 11.01 2.59 -13.45
N ASN A 61 11.02 1.66 -14.42
CA ASN A 61 10.15 1.66 -15.59
C ASN A 61 9.59 0.25 -15.79
N GLY A 62 8.80 -0.23 -14.83
CA GLY A 62 8.39 -1.64 -14.72
C GLY A 62 9.48 -2.59 -14.20
N SER A 63 10.75 -2.20 -14.31
CA SER A 63 11.91 -2.87 -13.72
C SER A 63 12.86 -1.83 -13.14
N LEU A 64 13.61 -2.19 -12.08
CA LEU A 64 14.59 -1.31 -11.47
C LEU A 64 15.97 -1.52 -12.11
N SER A 65 16.45 -0.49 -12.80
CA SER A 65 17.76 -0.47 -13.46
C SER A 65 18.68 0.53 -12.75
N CYS A 66 19.92 0.10 -12.48
CA CYS A 66 20.93 0.85 -11.75
C CYS A 66 22.01 1.37 -12.71
N TYR A 67 22.42 2.61 -12.49
CA TYR A 67 23.36 3.33 -13.34
C TYR A 67 24.44 4.01 -12.52
N ARG A 68 25.66 4.04 -13.07
CA ARG A 68 26.75 4.89 -12.60
C ARG A 68 27.02 6.00 -13.62
N ARG A 69 27.70 7.06 -13.18
CA ARG A 69 28.22 8.06 -14.12
C ARG A 69 29.33 7.47 -14.98
N SER A 70 29.29 7.77 -16.28
CA SER A 70 30.33 7.43 -17.24
C SER A 70 30.50 8.60 -18.20
N GLY A 71 31.60 9.34 -18.05
CA GLY A 71 31.83 10.59 -18.78
C GLY A 71 30.71 11.61 -18.55
N SER A 72 30.08 12.04 -19.64
CA SER A 72 28.93 12.96 -19.64
C SER A 72 27.57 12.25 -19.47
N GLY A 73 27.54 10.91 -19.44
CA GLY A 73 26.30 10.13 -19.43
C GLY A 73 26.20 9.14 -18.27
N LEU A 74 25.23 8.24 -18.42
CA LEU A 74 24.96 7.14 -17.49
C LEU A 74 25.32 5.82 -18.16
N ALA A 75 25.99 4.94 -17.42
CA ALA A 75 26.26 3.57 -17.82
C ALA A 75 25.47 2.63 -16.92
N TYR A 76 24.72 1.72 -17.54
CA TYR A 76 24.01 0.65 -16.84
C TYR A 76 25.02 -0.29 -16.16
N VAL A 77 24.73 -0.68 -14.92
CA VAL A 77 25.60 -1.55 -14.12
C VAL A 77 24.90 -2.76 -13.53
N GLY A 78 23.57 -2.79 -13.55
CA GLY A 78 22.81 -3.92 -13.06
C GLY A 78 21.35 -3.60 -12.79
N SER A 79 20.62 -4.60 -12.36
CA SER A 79 19.21 -4.48 -11.99
C SER A 79 19.03 -4.74 -10.51
N GLY A 80 18.07 -4.03 -9.92
CA GLY A 80 17.63 -4.23 -8.55
C GLY A 80 16.24 -4.86 -8.49
N SER A 81 15.83 -5.30 -7.30
CA SER A 81 14.44 -5.68 -7.04
C SER A 81 13.67 -4.46 -6.54
N PRO A 82 12.57 -4.04 -7.19
CA PRO A 82 11.77 -2.91 -6.72
C PRO A 82 11.17 -3.18 -5.32
N ALA A 83 10.72 -4.40 -5.04
CA ALA A 83 10.20 -4.77 -3.73
C ALA A 83 11.30 -4.70 -2.65
N ALA A 84 12.52 -5.15 -2.97
CA ALA A 84 13.65 -5.04 -2.06
C ALA A 84 14.11 -3.59 -1.86
N ALA A 85 14.00 -2.73 -2.88
CA ALA A 85 14.23 -1.30 -2.76
C ALA A 85 13.22 -0.65 -1.80
N CYS A 86 11.93 -1.00 -1.90
CA CYS A 86 10.92 -0.55 -0.95
C CYS A 86 11.24 -1.02 0.49
N ALA A 87 11.57 -2.29 0.67
CA ALA A 87 11.97 -2.80 1.98
C ALA A 87 13.25 -2.13 2.54
N TYR A 88 14.15 -1.66 1.65
CA TYR A 88 15.35 -0.92 2.04
C TYR A 88 15.02 0.48 2.57
N PHE A 89 14.07 1.20 1.97
CA PHE A 89 13.73 2.57 2.39
C PHE A 89 12.85 2.61 3.65
N ALA A 90 12.01 1.60 3.86
CA ALA A 90 11.14 1.53 5.03
C ALA A 90 11.19 0.13 5.68
N PRO A 91 12.32 -0.22 6.34
CA PRO A 91 12.54 -1.58 6.84
C PRO A 91 11.59 -1.97 7.98
N THR A 92 10.97 -1.00 8.63
CA THR A 92 10.02 -1.21 9.74
C THR A 92 8.56 -1.35 9.28
N TYR A 93 8.26 -1.10 8.01
CA TYR A 93 6.90 -1.16 7.49
C TYR A 93 6.69 -2.41 6.64
N THR A 94 5.46 -2.91 6.62
CA THR A 94 5.14 -4.09 5.81
C THR A 94 4.91 -3.66 4.38
N TYR A 95 5.77 -4.11 3.47
CA TYR A 95 5.62 -3.88 2.04
C TYR A 95 4.37 -4.58 1.50
N ILE A 96 3.51 -3.82 0.81
CA ILE A 96 2.27 -4.35 0.20
C ILE A 96 2.26 -4.23 -1.32
N GLY A 97 3.07 -3.34 -1.90
CA GLY A 97 3.11 -3.14 -3.34
C GLY A 97 3.98 -1.97 -3.77
N HIS A 98 4.21 -1.85 -5.08
CA HIS A 98 4.84 -0.69 -5.67
C HIS A 98 4.24 -0.36 -7.04
N ALA A 99 4.44 0.86 -7.49
CA ALA A 99 4.01 1.35 -8.79
C ALA A 99 5.03 2.33 -9.38
N GLN A 100 4.89 2.64 -10.67
CA GLN A 100 5.73 3.63 -11.33
C GLN A 100 5.21 5.04 -11.06
N GLY A 101 6.08 5.88 -10.53
CA GLY A 101 5.83 7.30 -10.34
C GLY A 101 6.26 8.14 -11.54
N VAL A 102 5.98 9.44 -11.45
CA VAL A 102 6.52 10.42 -12.40
C VAL A 102 8.04 10.39 -12.40
N SER A 103 8.66 10.79 -13.51
CA SER A 103 10.12 10.86 -13.64
C SER A 103 10.84 9.54 -13.31
N GLN A 104 10.19 8.40 -13.59
CA GLN A 104 10.75 7.05 -13.38
C GLN A 104 11.06 6.76 -11.90
N ALA A 105 10.35 7.42 -10.98
CA ALA A 105 10.40 7.13 -9.57
C ALA A 105 9.71 5.80 -9.24
N LEU A 106 10.12 5.19 -8.13
CA LEU A 106 9.43 4.04 -7.55
C LEU A 106 8.51 4.52 -6.44
N VAL A 107 7.20 4.28 -6.58
CA VAL A 107 6.22 4.56 -5.53
C VAL A 107 6.02 3.28 -4.73
N CYS A 108 6.47 3.27 -3.49
CA CYS A 108 6.33 2.15 -2.59
C CYS A 108 5.10 2.33 -1.69
N ARG A 109 4.34 1.26 -1.49
CA ARG A 109 3.14 1.23 -0.66
C ARG A 109 3.40 0.29 0.52
N TYR A 110 3.06 0.74 1.71
CA TYR A 110 3.26 -0.01 2.96
C TYR A 110 2.01 0.00 3.82
N SER A 111 1.85 -1.00 4.67
CA SER A 111 0.98 -0.93 5.84
C SER A 111 1.82 -0.67 7.10
N VAL A 112 1.34 0.26 7.94
CA VAL A 112 1.95 0.62 9.22
C VAL A 112 1.10 0.19 10.42
#